data_AF-A0AAX4KTC1-F1
#
_entry.id   AF-A0AAX4KTC1-F1
#
_cell.length_a   1.000
_cell.length_b   1.000
_cell.length_c   1.000
_cell.angle_alpha   90.00
_cell.angle_beta   90.00
_cell.angle_gamma   90.00
#
_symmetry.space_group_name_H-M   'P 1'
#
loop_
_entity.id
_entity.type
_entity.pdbx_description
1 polymer ?
#
loop_
_entity_poly.entity_id
_entity_poly.type
_entity_poly.pdbx_seq_one_letter_code
_entity_poly.pdbx_strand_id
1 'polypeptide(L)'
;MFEFLITLLLATAIMVSLMAVGVAITMPFHGALVRLRANYNPHAVGLDAQTRVGPTLTTLVGTLKRTKKLEGWWGLWKGTYPTLAYTTLVSIASIIFVGGSSTRGPKNTYSVPEAGGVRMGLFTIVLTLIALPMTVIINR
;
A
#
# COMPACT_ATOMS: atom_id res chain seq x y z
N MET A 1 12.70 11.84 30.62
CA MET A 1 13.36 11.09 29.51
C MET A 1 12.83 9.67 29.38
N PHE A 2 12.73 8.90 30.47
CA PHE A 2 12.18 7.53 30.45
C PHE A 2 10.71 7.46 29.95
N GLU A 3 9.83 8.32 30.46
CA GLU A 3 8.43 8.38 30.02
C GLU A 3 8.28 8.72 28.53
N PHE A 4 9.14 9.60 28.01
CA PHE A 4 9.18 9.97 26.59
C PHE A 4 9.57 8.77 25.71
N LEU A 5 10.58 7.99 26.12
CA LEU A 5 10.99 6.80 25.38
C LEU A 5 9.88 5.73 25.35
N ILE A 6 9.19 5.52 26.48
CA ILE A 6 8.06 4.58 26.55
C ILE A 6 6.92 5.03 25.63
N THR A 7 6.54 6.30 25.69
CA THR A 7 5.46 6.83 24.85
C THR A 7 5.80 6.75 23.37
N LEU A 8 7.04 7.06 22.97
CA LEU A 8 7.50 6.93 21.59
C LEU A 8 7.42 5.48 21.09
N LEU A 9 7.94 4.53 21.87
CA LEU A 9 7.94 3.11 21.52
C LEU A 9 6.52 2.54 21.45
N LEU A 10 5.67 2.88 22.42
CA LEU A 10 4.28 2.44 22.44
C LEU A 10 3.50 3.00 21.24
N ALA A 11 3.65 4.30 20.95
CA ALA A 11 2.98 4.93 19.83
C ALA A 11 3.41 4.33 18.48
N THR A 12 4.71 4.08 18.30
CA THR A 12 5.22 3.42 17.07
C THR A 12 4.74 1.97 16.97
N ALA A 13 4.72 1.21 18.06
CA ALA A 13 4.19 -0.15 18.06
C ALA A 13 2.69 -0.21 17.71
N ILE A 14 1.88 0.69 18.27
CA ILE A 14 0.45 0.82 17.95
C ILE A 14 0.28 1.19 16.48
N MET A 15 1.03 2.19 16.00
CA MET A 15 0.95 2.62 14.60
C MET A 15 1.28 1.47 13.64
N VAL A 16 2.42 0.79 13.83
CA VAL A 16 2.85 -0.30 12.94
C VAL A 16 1.89 -1.49 13.00
N SER A 17 1.36 -1.84 14.17
CA SER A 17 0.40 -2.94 14.31
C SER A 17 -0.92 -2.65 13.61
N LEU A 18 -1.47 -1.43 13.74
CA LEU A 18 -2.67 -1.01 13.00
C LEU A 18 -2.44 -1.04 11.48
N MET A 19 -1.28 -0.59 11.03
CA MET A 19 -0.91 -0.65 9.61
C MET A 19 -0.79 -2.09 9.13
N ALA A 20 -0.19 -2.98 9.93
CA ALA A 20 -0.08 -4.40 9.62
C ALA A 20 -1.46 -5.04 9.44
N VAL A 21 -2.44 -4.71 10.30
CA VAL A 21 -3.82 -5.19 10.14
C VAL A 21 -4.43 -4.68 8.83
N GLY A 22 -4.26 -3.38 8.52
CA GLY A 22 -4.75 -2.81 7.26
C GLY A 22 -4.14 -3.46 6.02
N VAL A 23 -2.82 -3.70 6.04
CA VAL A 23 -2.12 -4.42 4.96
C VAL A 23 -2.60 -5.87 4.88
N ALA A 24 -2.77 -6.57 6.00
CA ALA A 24 -3.23 -7.97 6.01
C ALA A 24 -4.64 -8.14 5.41
N ILE A 25 -5.53 -7.17 5.61
CA ILE A 25 -6.88 -7.19 5.04
C ILE A 25 -6.84 -6.89 3.53
N THR A 26 -6.04 -5.91 3.12
CA THR A 26 -6.04 -5.42 1.72
C THR A 26 -5.16 -6.24 0.77
N MET A 27 -4.12 -6.90 1.30
CA MET A 27 -3.12 -7.62 0.52
C MET A 27 -3.67 -8.69 -0.43
N PRO A 28 -4.59 -9.58 0.01
CA PRO A 28 -5.16 -10.59 -0.87
C PRO A 28 -5.77 -9.98 -2.13
N PHE A 29 -6.48 -8.86 -1.99
CA PHE A 29 -7.14 -8.19 -3.10
C PHE A 29 -6.13 -7.53 -4.04
N HIS A 30 -5.12 -6.83 -3.50
CA HIS A 30 -4.05 -6.25 -4.32
C HIS A 30 -3.27 -7.32 -5.10
N GLY A 31 -2.86 -8.40 -4.42
CA GLY A 31 -2.14 -9.50 -5.06
C GLY A 31 -2.96 -10.22 -6.13
N ALA A 32 -4.26 -10.37 -5.93
CA ALA A 32 -5.15 -10.94 -6.95
C ALA A 32 -5.33 -9.98 -8.14
N LEU A 33 -5.41 -8.68 -7.90
CA LEU A 33 -5.58 -7.67 -8.94
C LEU A 33 -4.32 -7.56 -9.81
N VAL A 34 -3.12 -7.62 -9.23
CA VAL A 34 -1.86 -7.68 -9.98
C VAL A 34 -1.84 -8.90 -10.91
N ARG A 35 -2.17 -10.09 -10.40
CA ARG A 35 -2.22 -11.33 -11.20
C ARG A 35 -3.29 -11.29 -12.30
N LEU A 36 -4.46 -10.72 -11.99
CA LEU A 36 -5.54 -10.56 -12.96
C LEU A 36 -5.13 -9.62 -14.11
N ARG A 37 -4.49 -8.49 -13.79
CA ARG A 37 -3.95 -7.54 -14.79
C ARG A 37 -2.82 -8.17 -15.61
N ALA A 38 -1.90 -8.89 -14.97
CA ALA A 38 -0.80 -9.56 -15.65
C ALA A 38 -1.29 -10.67 -16.61
N ASN A 39 -2.48 -11.22 -16.37
CA ASN A 39 -3.10 -12.19 -17.25
C ASN A 39 -3.80 -11.56 -18.47
N TYR A 40 -3.73 -10.24 -18.68
CA TYR A 40 -4.23 -9.66 -19.92
C TYR A 40 -3.23 -9.93 -21.07
N ASN A 41 -3.68 -10.59 -22.14
CA ASN A 41 -2.87 -10.80 -23.35
C ASN A 41 -3.51 -10.00 -24.51
N PRO A 42 -2.89 -8.92 -25.00
CA PRO A 42 -3.45 -8.10 -26.07
C PRO A 42 -3.57 -8.88 -27.39
N HIS A 43 -2.70 -9.86 -27.64
CA HIS A 43 -2.74 -10.68 -28.86
C HIS A 43 -3.88 -11.69 -28.88
N ALA A 44 -4.52 -11.96 -27.72
CA ALA A 44 -5.66 -12.87 -27.64
C ALA A 44 -7.00 -12.22 -28.08
N VAL A 45 -6.99 -10.93 -28.43
CA VAL A 45 -8.17 -10.15 -28.85
C VAL A 45 -8.21 -9.96 -30.38
N GLY A 46 -7.16 -10.38 -31.11
CA GLY A 46 -7.07 -10.30 -32.58
C GLY A 46 -7.74 -11.47 -33.30
N LEU A 47 -8.02 -11.28 -34.60
CA LEU A 47 -8.57 -12.31 -35.50
C LEU A 47 -7.66 -13.53 -35.63
N ASP A 48 -6.34 -13.33 -35.57
CA ASP A 48 -5.33 -14.38 -35.44
C ASP A 48 -5.06 -14.67 -33.97
N ALA A 49 -6.02 -15.30 -33.28
CA ALA A 49 -5.89 -15.68 -31.88
C ALA A 49 -4.75 -16.69 -31.70
N GLN A 50 -3.51 -16.20 -31.56
CA GLN A 50 -2.39 -17.04 -31.14
C GLN A 50 -2.72 -17.69 -29.80
N THR A 51 -2.32 -18.95 -29.67
CA THR A 51 -2.69 -19.85 -28.60
C THR A 51 -2.33 -19.22 -27.25
N ARG A 52 -3.37 -18.86 -26.48
CA ARG A 52 -3.25 -18.36 -25.11
C ARG A 52 -2.45 -19.37 -24.28
N VAL A 53 -1.33 -18.93 -23.71
CA VAL A 53 -0.59 -19.75 -22.74
C VAL A 53 -1.21 -19.53 -21.35
N GLY A 54 -1.77 -20.59 -20.77
CA GLY A 54 -2.27 -20.59 -19.40
C GLY A 54 -3.77 -20.25 -19.23
N PRO A 55 -4.24 -20.21 -17.96
CA PRO A 55 -5.66 -20.11 -17.65
C PRO A 55 -6.18 -18.69 -17.80
N THR A 56 -7.42 -18.56 -18.29
CA THR A 56 -8.13 -17.28 -18.30
C THR A 56 -8.62 -16.94 -16.88
N LEU A 57 -8.19 -15.79 -16.39
CA LEU A 57 -8.64 -15.21 -15.12
C LEU A 57 -9.62 -14.11 -15.49
N THR A 58 -10.88 -14.28 -15.13
CA THR A 58 -11.97 -13.36 -15.48
C THR A 58 -12.42 -12.52 -14.30
N THR A 59 -12.27 -13.03 -13.07
CA THR A 59 -12.77 -12.39 -11.85
C THR A 59 -11.70 -12.32 -10.78
N LEU A 60 -11.77 -11.29 -9.94
CA LEU A 60 -10.91 -11.12 -8.78
C LEU A 60 -11.04 -12.30 -7.81
N VAL A 61 -12.28 -12.69 -7.50
CA VAL A 61 -12.58 -13.80 -6.59
C VAL A 61 -12.10 -15.15 -7.16
N GLY A 62 -12.23 -15.37 -8.47
CA GLY A 62 -11.68 -16.56 -9.13
C GLY A 62 -10.15 -16.62 -9.02
N THR A 63 -9.49 -15.47 -9.17
CA THR A 63 -8.03 -15.35 -9.02
C THR A 63 -7.58 -15.62 -7.58
N LEU A 64 -8.32 -15.13 -6.58
CA LEU A 64 -8.08 -15.43 -5.16
C LEU A 64 -8.22 -16.92 -4.84
N LYS A 65 -9.35 -17.54 -5.23
CA LYS A 65 -9.60 -18.96 -5.00
C LYS A 65 -8.52 -19.83 -5.65
N ARG A 66 -8.11 -19.48 -6.87
CA ARG A 66 -7.03 -20.16 -7.59
C ARG A 66 -5.69 -20.00 -6.88
N THR A 67 -5.34 -18.78 -6.47
CA THR A 67 -4.08 -18.51 -5.76
C THR A 67 -4.00 -19.31 -4.46
N LYS A 68 -5.09 -19.32 -3.69
CA LYS A 68 -5.21 -20.15 -2.48
C LYS A 68 -5.04 -21.65 -2.78
N LYS A 69 -5.60 -22.15 -3.89
CA LYS A 69 -5.47 -23.56 -4.29
C LYS A 69 -4.03 -23.93 -4.70
N LEU A 70 -3.31 -23.02 -5.37
CA LEU A 70 -1.98 -23.29 -5.92
C LEU A 70 -0.85 -23.00 -4.95
N GLU A 71 -0.92 -21.88 -4.23
CA GLU A 71 0.14 -21.36 -3.36
C GLU A 71 -0.21 -21.46 -1.86
N GLY A 72 -1.41 -21.96 -1.55
CA GLY A 72 -1.93 -21.99 -0.19
C GLY A 72 -2.31 -20.61 0.34
N TRP A 73 -2.47 -20.54 1.67
CA TRP A 73 -2.82 -19.31 2.37
C TRP A 73 -1.73 -18.24 2.24
N TRP A 74 -0.46 -18.61 2.38
CA TRP A 74 0.67 -17.68 2.28
C TRP A 74 0.76 -16.98 0.92
N GLY A 75 0.29 -17.60 -0.16
CA GLY A 75 0.22 -16.98 -1.49
C GLY A 75 -0.66 -15.72 -1.56
N LEU A 76 -1.66 -15.62 -0.69
CA LEU A 76 -2.56 -14.46 -0.62
C LEU A 76 -1.91 -13.23 0.02
N TRP A 77 -0.96 -13.44 0.94
CA TRP A 77 -0.25 -12.37 1.65
C TRP A 77 1.14 -12.08 1.07
N LYS A 78 1.45 -12.59 -0.14
CA LYS A 78 2.66 -12.19 -0.87
C LYS A 78 2.63 -10.68 -1.13
N GLY A 79 3.72 -10.00 -0.77
CA GLY A 79 3.84 -8.54 -0.86
C GLY A 79 3.51 -7.78 0.44
N THR A 80 3.14 -8.49 1.52
CA THR A 80 2.85 -7.84 2.82
C THR A 80 4.05 -7.06 3.36
N TYR A 81 5.26 -7.64 3.31
CA TYR A 81 6.48 -6.99 3.80
C TYR A 81 6.82 -5.68 3.07
N PRO A 82 6.97 -5.66 1.72
CA PRO A 82 7.27 -4.41 1.04
C PRO A 82 6.14 -3.39 1.21
N THR A 83 4.87 -3.79 1.24
CA THR A 83 3.79 -2.81 1.44
C THR A 83 3.74 -2.26 2.84
N LEU A 84 4.05 -3.05 3.86
CA LEU A 84 4.18 -2.55 5.22
C LEU A 84 5.36 -1.56 5.35
N ALA A 85 6.49 -1.85 4.69
CA ALA A 85 7.60 -0.92 4.61
C ALA A 85 7.21 0.38 3.85
N TYR A 86 6.47 0.25 2.75
CA TYR A 86 5.99 1.40 1.97
C TYR A 86 5.06 2.29 2.81
N THR A 87 4.03 1.71 3.42
CA THR A 87 3.06 2.49 4.19
C THR A 87 3.71 3.15 5.39
N THR A 88 4.63 2.47 6.08
CA THR A 88 5.38 3.06 7.20
C THR A 88 6.27 4.22 6.76
N LEU A 89 7.00 4.09 5.65
CA LEU A 89 7.80 5.20 5.09
C LEU A 89 6.92 6.40 4.70
N VAL A 90 5.77 6.15 4.07
CA VAL A 90 4.79 7.20 3.74
C VAL A 90 4.26 7.88 4.99
N SER A 91 3.96 7.11 6.04
CA SER A 91 3.49 7.66 7.33
C SER A 91 4.54 8.53 8.00
N ILE A 92 5.80 8.07 8.05
CA ILE A 92 6.92 8.86 8.60
C ILE A 92 7.11 10.15 7.80
N ALA A 93 7.12 10.07 6.46
CA ALA A 93 7.22 11.25 5.60
C ALA A 93 6.04 12.21 5.82
N SER A 94 4.82 11.68 5.97
CA SER A 94 3.64 12.49 6.26
C SER A 94 3.76 13.22 7.61
N ILE A 95 4.22 12.55 8.66
CA ILE A 95 4.43 13.18 9.97
C ILE A 95 5.49 14.28 9.90
N ILE A 96 6.61 14.05 9.21
CA ILE A 96 7.71 15.01 9.08
C ILE A 96 7.30 16.24 8.27
N PHE A 97 6.60 16.05 7.14
CA PHE A 97 6.32 17.14 6.20
C PHE A 97 4.92 17.77 6.35
N VAL A 98 3.92 17.02 6.77
CA VAL A 98 2.54 17.52 6.94
C VAL A 98 2.24 17.78 8.41
N GLY A 99 2.91 17.08 9.32
CA GLY A 99 2.65 17.11 10.75
C GLY A 99 1.68 16.01 11.20
N GLY A 100 1.65 15.74 12.50
CA GLY A 100 0.65 14.85 13.10
C GLY A 100 -0.73 15.50 13.04
N SER A 101 -1.71 14.81 12.44
CA SER A 101 -3.06 15.34 12.26
C SER A 101 -3.81 15.48 13.59
N SER A 102 -3.85 16.70 14.12
CA SER A 102 -5.00 17.39 14.71
C SER A 102 -4.53 18.49 15.67
N THR A 103 -4.18 19.66 15.15
CA THR A 103 -4.25 20.87 15.98
C THR A 103 -5.71 21.29 16.01
N ARG A 104 -6.40 21.08 17.14
CA ARG A 104 -7.69 21.73 17.35
C ARG A 104 -7.42 23.23 17.40
N GLY A 105 -7.91 23.97 16.42
CA GLY A 105 -7.85 25.43 16.47
C GLY A 105 -8.65 25.96 17.66
N PRO A 106 -8.39 27.21 18.10
CA PRO A 106 -9.26 27.88 19.06
C PRO A 106 -10.72 27.81 18.57
N LYS A 107 -11.65 27.37 19.43
CA LYS A 107 -13.09 27.12 19.15
C LYS A 107 -13.47 25.82 18.41
N ASN A 108 -12.68 24.75 18.50
CA ASN A 108 -13.12 23.41 18.03
C ASN A 108 -13.37 23.33 16.51
N THR A 109 -12.87 24.28 15.73
CA THR A 109 -12.96 24.28 14.27
C THR A 109 -11.80 23.44 13.70
N TYR A 110 -12.09 22.61 12.69
CA TYR A 110 -11.05 21.89 11.97
C TYR A 110 -10.17 22.91 11.23
N SER A 111 -8.94 23.15 11.70
CA SER A 111 -7.98 23.94 10.94
C SER A 111 -7.38 23.07 9.85
N VAL A 112 -7.42 23.57 8.62
CA VAL A 112 -6.67 23.03 7.48
C VAL A 112 -5.18 22.92 7.91
N PRO A 113 -4.44 21.88 7.50
CA PRO A 113 -3.04 21.75 7.89
C PRO A 113 -2.26 23.03 7.58
N GLU A 114 -1.50 23.53 8.55
CA GLU A 114 -0.68 24.76 8.44
C GLU A 114 0.53 24.57 7.50
N ALA A 115 0.65 23.41 6.85
CA ALA A 115 1.72 23.13 5.90
C ALA A 115 1.55 24.00 4.64
N GLY A 116 2.35 25.05 4.52
CA GLY A 116 2.39 25.90 3.33
C GLY A 116 2.73 25.13 2.04
N GLY A 117 2.33 25.67 0.89
CA GLY A 117 2.43 25.00 -0.42
C GLY A 117 3.83 24.46 -0.78
N VAL A 118 4.89 25.15 -0.35
CA VAL A 118 6.28 24.70 -0.56
C VAL A 118 6.59 23.39 0.18
N ARG A 119 6.12 23.25 1.43
CA ARG A 119 6.33 22.04 2.24
C ARG A 119 5.58 20.83 1.65
N MET A 120 4.40 21.08 1.08
CA MET A 120 3.62 20.06 0.36
C MET A 120 4.26 19.69 -0.99
N GLY A 121 4.89 20.64 -1.68
CA GLY A 121 5.70 20.36 -2.87
C GLY A 121 6.88 19.43 -2.56
N LEU A 122 7.64 19.75 -1.51
CA LEU A 122 8.76 18.90 -1.04
C LEU A 122 8.28 17.53 -0.58
N PHE A 123 7.17 17.45 0.18
CA PHE A 123 6.54 16.19 0.55
C PHE A 123 6.25 15.32 -0.67
N THR A 124 5.70 15.92 -1.74
CA THR A 124 5.35 15.20 -2.97
C THR A 124 6.59 14.64 -3.66
N ILE A 125 7.70 15.38 -3.70
CA ILE A 125 8.98 14.91 -4.26
C ILE A 125 9.52 13.73 -3.44
N VAL A 126 9.51 13.83 -2.11
CA VAL A 126 9.95 12.72 -1.24
C VAL A 126 9.03 11.51 -1.40
N LEU A 127 7.73 11.74 -1.49
CA LEU A 127 6.73 10.70 -1.67
C LEU A 127 6.93 9.96 -3.01
N THR A 128 7.21 10.66 -4.10
CA THR A 128 7.45 10.04 -5.41
C THR A 128 8.74 9.22 -5.40
N LEU A 129 9.81 9.72 -4.77
CA LEU A 129 11.06 8.97 -4.61
C LEU A 129 10.88 7.68 -3.81
N ILE A 130 10.00 7.66 -2.82
CA ILE A 130 9.64 6.45 -2.06
C ILE A 130 8.70 5.56 -2.89
N ALA A 131 7.70 6.12 -3.55
CA ALA A 131 6.65 5.36 -4.22
C ALA A 131 7.15 4.63 -5.48
N LEU A 132 8.05 5.23 -6.26
CA LEU A 132 8.56 4.61 -7.50
C LEU A 132 9.20 3.23 -7.28
N PRO A 133 10.23 3.05 -6.43
CA PRO A 133 10.80 1.73 -6.20
C PRO A 133 9.80 0.77 -5.54
N MET A 134 8.94 1.26 -4.65
CA MET A 134 7.96 0.41 -3.96
C MET A 134 6.87 -0.10 -4.91
N THR A 135 6.41 0.72 -5.85
CA THR A 135 5.44 0.30 -6.86
C THR A 135 6.03 -0.74 -7.82
N VAL A 136 7.33 -0.67 -8.12
CA VAL A 136 8.04 -1.70 -8.89
C VAL A 136 8.09 -3.00 -8.11
N ILE A 137 8.52 -2.99 -6.85
CA ILE A 137 8.64 -4.20 -6.01
C ILE A 137 7.29 -4.87 -5.73
N ILE A 138 6.21 -4.08 -5.57
CA ILE A 138 4.88 -4.63 -5.22
C ILE A 138 4.15 -5.16 -6.45
N ASN A 139 4.33 -4.55 -7.62
CA ASN A 139 3.55 -4.88 -8.83
C ASN A 139 4.30 -5.69 -9.88
N ARG A 140 5.63 -5.89 -9.76
CA ARG A 140 6.42 -6.77 -10.64
C ARG A 140 6.82 -8.03 -9.92
#